data_AF-A0AAI9UV44-F1
#
_entry.id   AF-A0AAI9UV44-F1
#
_cell.length_a   1.000
_cell.length_b   1.000
_cell.length_c   1.000
_cell.angle_alpha   90.00
_cell.angle_beta   90.00
_cell.angle_gamma   90.00
#
_symmetry.space_group_name_H-M   'P 1'
#
loop_
_entity.id
_entity.type
_entity.pdbx_description
1 polymer ?
#
loop_
_entity_poly.entity_id
_entity_poly.type
_entity_poly.pdbx_seq_one_letter_code
_entity_poly.pdbx_strand_id
1 'polypeptide(L)'
;MNARLVACRQAPMPFCRSLRLKGAARYVSTTSAKTQTLSPTAPRTFTPTPKKSPLSRLSTKALVRSLFLTQFMSTPLLMKPALPLLHFIANTKLALFNPDKNPLLNRLLRWTIYDHFCAGENIPQVSKTVSEVKRMGYQGVILNYAKEIVLDKKAAAAEAKAGEYAPEVYQMVDQWKKGNLETLHMMAPGDFLAVKITGAGPISVDALKAKAPIPEVLSKALDELCGETNKQGSRLWIDAEQQALQPQLDEWTIDLMRKHNRQSKPLIYNTIQGYLKGSKANSERHISLAAKEGWSLGVKLVRGAYIENEVRSLIHDTKEDTDKNFDDIADMFISQRLPQDAKECQFPASALFLATHNAASSATAISTHRRRILDGQATTELECGQLFGMADELSCELLDNYDTCVADSGLKRDAIPKPFKYLPWGSVSECMGYLHRRAVENKGAVAESAHMLGSLKSELRRRVFG
;
A
#
# COMPACT_ATOMS: atom_id res chain seq x y z
N MET A 1 6.36 -52.18 -35.25
CA MET A 1 5.03 -52.81 -35.17
C MET A 1 4.10 -51.91 -34.36
N ASN A 2 3.00 -51.50 -34.99
CA ASN A 2 1.79 -50.84 -34.48
C ASN A 2 1.88 -49.44 -33.86
N ALA A 3 1.93 -48.47 -34.79
CA ALA A 3 1.30 -47.16 -34.64
C ALA A 3 -0.23 -47.27 -34.56
N ARG A 4 -0.86 -46.43 -33.73
CA ARG A 4 -2.29 -46.07 -33.87
C ARG A 4 -2.43 -44.56 -33.86
N LEU A 5 -2.72 -44.03 -35.04
CA LEU A 5 -3.30 -42.72 -35.28
C LEU A 5 -4.66 -42.61 -34.57
N VAL A 6 -4.90 -41.51 -33.88
CA VAL A 6 -6.26 -41.06 -33.55
C VAL A 6 -6.46 -39.70 -34.19
N ALA A 7 -7.47 -39.67 -35.05
CA ALA A 7 -7.77 -38.60 -35.98
C ALA A 7 -8.39 -37.36 -35.31
N CYS A 8 -8.06 -36.24 -35.94
CA CYS A 8 -8.65 -34.92 -35.82
C CYS A 8 -10.20 -34.96 -35.86
N ARG A 9 -10.85 -34.24 -34.94
CA ARG A 9 -12.24 -33.79 -35.10
C ARG A 9 -12.29 -32.27 -34.95
N GLN A 10 -12.31 -31.60 -36.09
CA GLN A 10 -12.70 -30.20 -36.20
C GLN A 10 -14.18 -30.06 -35.83
N ALA A 11 -14.48 -29.12 -34.93
CA ALA A 11 -15.84 -28.71 -34.61
C ALA A 11 -16.35 -27.72 -35.68
N PRO A 12 -17.63 -27.79 -36.09
CA PRO A 12 -18.16 -26.93 -37.13
C PRO A 12 -18.49 -25.52 -36.61
N MET A 13 -17.98 -24.52 -37.33
CA MET A 13 -18.37 -23.11 -37.25
C MET A 13 -19.83 -22.93 -37.71
N PRO A 14 -20.70 -22.24 -36.94
CA PRO A 14 -21.94 -21.72 -37.50
C PRO A 14 -21.70 -20.34 -38.11
N PHE A 15 -21.69 -20.32 -39.45
CA PHE A 15 -21.96 -19.16 -40.28
C PHE A 15 -23.34 -18.59 -39.92
N CYS A 16 -23.42 -17.35 -39.43
CA CYS A 16 -24.67 -16.62 -39.41
C CYS A 16 -24.55 -15.39 -40.31
N ARG A 17 -25.19 -15.50 -41.47
CA ARG A 17 -25.26 -14.49 -42.52
C ARG A 17 -26.05 -13.27 -42.06
N SER A 18 -25.52 -12.11 -42.43
CA SER A 18 -26.20 -10.83 -42.50
C SER A 18 -27.52 -10.91 -43.27
N LEU A 19 -28.61 -10.43 -42.65
CA LEU A 19 -29.85 -10.07 -43.34
C LEU A 19 -30.01 -8.55 -43.28
N ARG A 20 -29.64 -7.90 -44.40
CA ARG A 20 -30.12 -6.56 -44.76
C ARG A 20 -31.56 -6.71 -45.25
N LEU A 21 -32.50 -5.98 -44.65
CA LEU A 21 -33.82 -5.72 -45.22
C LEU A 21 -33.92 -4.23 -45.58
N LYS A 22 -34.08 -3.96 -46.88
CA LYS A 22 -34.51 -2.69 -47.47
C LYS A 22 -35.91 -2.89 -48.05
N GLY A 23 -36.76 -1.86 -47.95
CA GLY A 23 -38.03 -1.72 -48.70
C GLY A 23 -39.26 -1.94 -47.81
N ALA A 24 -39.88 -0.89 -47.28
CA ALA A 24 -40.88 -0.04 -47.93
C ALA A 24 -42.28 -0.67 -47.98
N ALA A 25 -43.13 -0.31 -47.02
CA ALA A 25 -44.58 -0.39 -47.15
C ALA A 25 -45.18 0.91 -46.60
N ARG A 26 -45.82 1.67 -47.50
CA ARG A 26 -46.61 2.86 -47.18
C ARG A 26 -47.91 2.40 -46.54
N TYR A 27 -48.17 2.83 -45.32
CA TYR A 27 -49.52 2.85 -44.77
C TYR A 27 -49.94 4.30 -44.61
N VAL A 28 -50.95 4.69 -45.40
CA VAL A 28 -51.67 5.95 -45.27
C VAL A 28 -52.69 5.75 -44.15
N SER A 29 -52.56 6.53 -43.08
CA SER A 29 -53.61 6.67 -42.06
C SER A 29 -53.88 8.16 -41.84
N THR A 30 -55.04 8.59 -42.30
CA THR A 30 -55.64 9.90 -42.09
C THR A 30 -56.12 10.02 -40.65
N THR A 31 -55.54 10.93 -39.86
CA THR A 31 -56.15 11.41 -38.60
C THR A 31 -55.66 12.82 -38.27
N SER A 32 -56.61 13.76 -38.39
CA SER A 32 -56.72 15.11 -37.83
C SER A 32 -55.58 15.64 -36.94
N ALA A 33 -54.98 16.75 -37.38
CA ALA A 33 -54.04 17.55 -36.62
C ALA A 33 -54.73 18.30 -35.48
N LYS A 34 -54.41 17.96 -34.23
CA LYS A 34 -54.53 18.86 -33.09
C LYS A 34 -53.16 19.46 -32.82
N THR A 35 -53.01 20.74 -33.13
CA THR A 35 -51.86 21.57 -32.74
C THR A 35 -51.82 21.66 -31.22
N GLN A 36 -50.96 20.86 -30.58
CA GLN A 36 -50.53 21.10 -29.20
C GLN A 36 -49.32 22.02 -29.25
N THR A 37 -49.52 23.26 -28.82
CA THR A 37 -48.46 24.21 -28.49
C THR A 37 -47.59 23.61 -27.38
N LEU A 38 -46.39 23.16 -27.74
CA LEU A 38 -45.33 22.80 -26.80
C LEU A 38 -44.81 24.09 -26.16
N SER A 39 -45.10 24.27 -24.87
CA SER A 39 -44.47 25.28 -24.03
C SER A 39 -42.95 25.07 -24.05
N PRO A 40 -42.12 26.11 -24.25
CA PRO A 40 -40.68 25.96 -24.17
C PRO A 40 -40.32 25.54 -22.74
N THR A 41 -39.84 24.30 -22.59
CA THR A 41 -39.35 23.80 -21.32
C THR A 41 -38.12 24.63 -20.97
N ALA A 42 -38.20 25.39 -19.88
CA ALA A 42 -37.07 26.17 -19.38
C ALA A 42 -35.81 25.28 -19.28
N PRO A 43 -34.62 25.79 -19.62
CA PRO A 43 -33.40 25.03 -19.46
C PRO A 43 -33.31 24.58 -18.00
N ARG A 44 -33.25 23.26 -17.79
CA ARG A 44 -32.91 22.70 -16.47
C ARG A 44 -31.52 23.21 -16.12
N THR A 45 -31.47 24.27 -15.35
CA THR A 45 -30.29 24.64 -14.58
C THR A 45 -30.00 23.46 -13.68
N PHE A 46 -29.06 22.60 -14.09
CA PHE A 46 -28.35 21.73 -13.17
C PHE A 46 -27.62 22.68 -12.22
N THR A 47 -28.25 23.01 -11.10
CA THR A 47 -27.50 23.48 -9.95
C THR A 47 -26.53 22.35 -9.62
N PRO A 48 -25.19 22.58 -9.67
CA PRO A 48 -24.26 21.59 -9.18
C PRO A 48 -24.66 21.34 -7.73
N THR A 49 -25.05 20.11 -7.41
CA THR A 49 -25.17 19.73 -6.01
C THR A 49 -23.83 20.08 -5.36
N PRO A 50 -23.81 20.81 -4.23
CA PRO A 50 -22.56 21.20 -3.60
C PRO A 50 -21.76 19.91 -3.35
N LYS A 51 -20.58 19.81 -3.97
CA LYS A 51 -19.73 18.63 -3.86
C LYS A 51 -19.51 18.39 -2.37
N LYS A 52 -20.05 17.28 -1.85
CA LYS A 52 -19.90 16.94 -0.43
C LYS A 52 -18.41 16.90 -0.12
N SER A 53 -18.02 17.50 1.02
CA SER A 53 -16.65 17.43 1.52
C SER A 53 -16.18 15.95 1.53
N PRO A 54 -14.98 15.63 1.02
CA PRO A 54 -14.47 14.24 1.06
C PRO A 54 -14.50 13.67 2.49
N LEU A 55 -14.21 14.51 3.48
CA LEU A 55 -14.23 14.16 4.91
C LEU A 55 -15.63 13.79 5.44
N SER A 56 -16.71 14.03 4.68
CA SER A 56 -18.06 13.59 5.05
C SER A 56 -18.20 12.07 5.14
N ARG A 57 -17.27 11.30 4.56
CA ARG A 57 -17.16 9.84 4.69
C ARG A 57 -16.80 9.39 6.11
N LEU A 58 -16.14 10.24 6.90
CA LEU A 58 -15.75 9.92 8.27
C LEU A 58 -16.94 10.00 9.22
N SER A 59 -17.03 9.06 10.17
CA SER A 59 -17.96 9.22 11.30
C SER A 59 -17.59 10.45 12.14
N THR A 60 -18.55 11.08 12.81
CA THR A 60 -18.26 12.25 13.66
C THR A 60 -17.28 11.91 14.77
N LYS A 61 -17.36 10.69 15.32
CA LYS A 61 -16.40 10.19 16.31
C LYS A 61 -14.98 10.10 15.72
N ALA A 62 -14.84 9.56 14.51
CA ALA A 62 -13.53 9.48 13.84
C ALA A 62 -12.98 10.88 13.54
N LEU A 63 -13.79 11.78 12.99
CA LEU A 63 -13.40 13.16 12.69
C LEU A 63 -12.88 13.90 13.93
N VAL A 64 -13.59 13.81 15.06
CA VAL A 64 -13.19 14.45 16.32
C VAL A 64 -11.90 13.83 16.87
N ARG A 65 -11.75 12.50 16.77
CA ARG A 65 -10.52 11.81 17.19
C ARG A 65 -9.32 12.23 16.34
N SER A 66 -9.46 12.24 15.01
CA SER A 66 -8.40 12.71 14.10
C SER A 66 -8.05 14.18 14.37
N LEU A 67 -9.05 15.05 14.57
CA LEU A 67 -8.81 16.45 14.90
C LEU A 67 -7.99 16.61 16.19
N PHE A 68 -8.37 15.90 17.26
CA PHE A 68 -7.67 15.95 18.54
C PHE A 68 -6.23 15.46 18.40
N LEU A 69 -6.02 14.31 17.76
CA LEU A 69 -4.69 13.70 17.62
C LEU A 69 -3.79 14.49 16.70
N THR A 70 -4.28 14.96 15.55
CA THR A 70 -3.51 15.85 14.68
C THR A 70 -3.11 17.12 15.42
N GLN A 71 -4.01 17.71 16.23
CA GLN A 71 -3.69 18.91 17.02
C GLN A 71 -2.61 18.61 18.08
N PHE A 72 -2.72 17.47 18.77
CA PHE A 72 -1.74 17.03 19.76
C PHE A 72 -0.36 16.83 19.12
N MET A 73 -0.30 16.08 18.01
CA MET A 73 0.94 15.73 17.34
C MET A 73 1.61 16.90 16.61
N SER A 74 0.81 17.92 16.25
CA SER A 74 1.33 19.17 15.67
C SER A 74 1.85 20.15 16.72
N THR A 75 1.68 19.87 18.01
CA THR A 75 2.08 20.78 19.10
C THR A 75 3.47 20.41 19.64
N PRO A 76 4.52 21.22 19.39
CA PRO A 76 5.89 20.85 19.76
C PRO A 76 6.10 20.66 21.27
N LEU A 77 5.39 21.43 22.11
CA LEU A 77 5.49 21.34 23.56
C LEU A 77 4.99 19.99 24.11
N LEU A 78 4.01 19.36 23.44
CA LEU A 78 3.48 18.05 23.82
C LEU A 78 4.34 16.91 23.26
N MET A 79 4.86 17.08 22.04
CA MET A 79 5.65 16.03 21.38
C MET A 79 7.08 15.90 21.90
N LYS A 80 7.69 17.00 22.39
CA LYS A 80 9.04 16.97 22.96
C LYS A 80 9.22 15.93 24.08
N PRO A 81 8.36 15.86 25.11
CA PRO A 81 8.45 14.82 26.14
C PRO A 81 7.86 13.47 25.68
N ALA A 82 6.88 13.47 24.77
CA ALA A 82 6.20 12.25 24.35
C ALA A 82 7.11 11.31 23.52
N LEU A 83 7.94 11.84 22.62
CA LEU A 83 8.79 11.00 21.76
C LEU A 83 9.82 10.18 22.54
N PRO A 84 10.65 10.76 23.45
CA PRO A 84 11.57 9.97 24.25
C PRO A 84 10.86 8.93 25.12
N LEU A 85 9.66 9.24 25.63
CA LEU A 85 8.86 8.30 26.41
C LEU A 85 8.38 7.12 25.56
N LEU A 86 7.83 7.38 24.37
CA LEU A 86 7.43 6.32 23.44
C LEU A 86 8.63 5.48 23.01
N HIS A 87 9.77 6.10 22.74
CA HIS A 87 11.02 5.41 22.43
C HIS A 87 11.48 4.52 23.60
N PHE A 88 11.41 5.02 24.83
CA PHE A 88 11.76 4.25 26.02
C PHE A 88 10.83 3.05 26.20
N ILE A 89 9.52 3.25 26.10
CA ILE A 89 8.51 2.17 26.21
C ILE A 89 8.73 1.12 25.11
N ALA A 90 9.08 1.54 23.90
CA ALA A 90 9.34 0.62 22.78
C ALA A 90 10.56 -0.29 22.98
N ASN A 91 11.56 0.13 23.76
CA ASN A 91 12.85 -0.56 23.88
C ASN A 91 13.12 -1.17 25.26
N THR A 92 12.30 -0.85 26.27
CA THR A 92 12.53 -1.31 27.64
C THR A 92 12.23 -2.79 27.83
N LYS A 93 13.09 -3.48 28.60
CA LYS A 93 12.88 -4.88 29.02
C LYS A 93 12.14 -4.99 30.36
N LEU A 94 11.90 -3.87 31.03
CA LEU A 94 11.28 -3.84 32.36
C LEU A 94 9.77 -4.12 32.26
N ALA A 95 9.28 -5.08 33.07
CA ALA A 95 7.88 -5.48 33.05
C ALA A 95 6.90 -4.34 33.37
N LEU A 96 7.28 -3.40 34.25
CA LEU A 96 6.46 -2.25 34.62
C LEU A 96 6.14 -1.33 33.42
N PHE A 97 7.05 -1.24 32.46
CA PHE A 97 6.91 -0.39 31.27
C PHE A 97 6.56 -1.18 30.02
N ASN A 98 6.33 -2.49 30.15
CA ASN A 98 5.82 -3.31 29.06
C ASN A 98 4.29 -3.18 29.03
N PRO A 99 3.70 -2.68 27.94
CA PRO A 99 2.26 -2.42 27.88
C PRO A 99 1.43 -3.71 27.82
N ASP A 100 2.01 -4.87 27.52
CA ASP A 100 1.29 -6.15 27.56
C ASP A 100 1.26 -6.72 28.98
N LYS A 101 2.17 -6.27 29.86
CA LYS A 101 2.28 -6.70 31.27
C LYS A 101 1.69 -5.69 32.26
N ASN A 102 1.49 -4.44 31.84
CA ASN A 102 0.92 -3.38 32.67
C ASN A 102 -0.43 -2.89 32.09
N PRO A 103 -1.57 -3.34 32.64
CA PRO A 103 -2.90 -2.98 32.14
C PRO A 103 -3.22 -1.48 32.17
N LEU A 104 -2.67 -0.73 33.13
CA LEU A 104 -2.88 0.72 33.22
C LEU A 104 -2.16 1.44 32.08
N LEU A 105 -0.90 1.07 31.84
CA LEU A 105 -0.12 1.58 30.72
C LEU A 105 -0.75 1.17 29.38
N ASN A 106 -1.20 -0.08 29.25
CA ASN A 106 -1.92 -0.58 28.08
C ASN A 106 -3.11 0.33 27.75
N ARG A 107 -4.01 0.50 28.73
CA ARG A 107 -5.24 1.28 28.55
C ARG A 107 -4.94 2.73 28.18
N LEU A 108 -3.90 3.33 28.77
CA LEU A 108 -3.47 4.68 28.43
C LEU A 108 -2.98 4.76 26.97
N LEU A 109 -2.12 3.84 26.54
CA LEU A 109 -1.59 3.81 25.17
C LEU A 109 -2.67 3.52 24.13
N ARG A 110 -3.62 2.62 24.44
CA ARG A 110 -4.81 2.35 23.63
C ARG A 110 -5.67 3.59 23.42
N TRP A 111 -6.02 4.24 24.52
CA TRP A 111 -6.86 5.42 24.49
C TRP A 111 -6.22 6.55 23.68
N THR A 112 -4.92 6.75 23.84
CA THR A 112 -4.15 7.85 23.22
C THR A 112 -3.78 7.57 21.77
N ILE A 113 -2.94 6.56 21.50
CA ILE A 113 -2.26 6.43 20.20
C ILE A 113 -2.58 5.11 19.48
N TYR A 114 -2.67 3.98 20.18
CA TYR A 114 -2.72 2.66 19.55
C TYR A 114 -4.02 2.46 18.73
N ASP A 115 -5.21 2.68 19.29
CA ASP A 115 -6.48 2.47 18.57
C ASP A 115 -6.71 3.48 17.42
N HIS A 116 -5.82 4.47 17.25
CA HIS A 116 -5.87 5.37 16.10
C HIS A 116 -5.07 4.86 14.90
N PHE A 117 -3.92 4.22 15.14
CA PHE A 117 -2.98 3.83 14.09
C PHE A 117 -2.92 2.32 13.84
N CYS A 118 -3.46 1.50 14.73
CA CYS A 118 -3.46 0.04 14.65
C CYS A 118 -4.89 -0.51 14.51
N ALA A 119 -5.03 -1.63 13.80
CA ALA A 119 -6.32 -2.23 13.49
C ALA A 119 -6.91 -3.06 14.65
N GLY A 120 -6.09 -3.50 15.59
CA GLY A 120 -6.51 -4.32 16.72
C GLY A 120 -5.42 -5.27 17.18
N GLU A 121 -5.63 -5.91 18.32
CA GLU A 121 -4.67 -6.88 18.89
C GLU A 121 -5.03 -8.33 18.55
N ASN A 122 -6.21 -8.58 17.98
CA ASN A 122 -6.72 -9.91 17.72
C ASN A 122 -7.66 -9.92 16.51
N ILE A 123 -7.94 -11.12 16.01
CA ILE A 123 -8.72 -11.37 14.79
C ILE A 123 -10.07 -10.63 14.80
N PRO A 124 -10.91 -10.69 15.85
CA PRO A 124 -12.18 -9.97 15.87
C PRO A 124 -12.02 -8.45 15.73
N GLN A 125 -11.05 -7.85 16.42
CA GLN A 125 -10.80 -6.41 16.35
C GLN A 125 -10.32 -6.00 14.96
N VAL A 126 -9.36 -6.72 14.40
CA VAL A 126 -8.81 -6.45 13.07
C VAL A 126 -9.89 -6.62 12.00
N SER A 127 -10.67 -7.69 12.05
CA SER A 127 -11.76 -7.95 11.10
C SER A 127 -12.82 -6.85 11.12
N LYS A 128 -13.14 -6.33 12.31
CA LYS A 128 -14.03 -5.17 12.45
C LYS A 128 -13.44 -3.94 11.77
N THR A 129 -12.18 -3.60 12.04
CA THR A 129 -11.51 -2.45 11.42
C THR A 129 -11.43 -2.59 9.91
N VAL A 130 -11.07 -3.77 9.39
CA VAL A 130 -11.06 -4.06 7.95
C VAL A 130 -12.44 -3.84 7.33
N SER A 131 -13.50 -4.30 7.98
CA SER A 131 -14.87 -4.11 7.51
C SER A 131 -15.28 -2.63 7.50
N GLU A 132 -14.88 -1.87 8.52
CA GLU A 132 -15.12 -0.42 8.59
C GLU A 132 -14.40 0.33 7.46
N VAL A 133 -13.14 -0.02 7.20
CA VAL A 133 -12.35 0.54 6.10
C VAL A 133 -12.98 0.20 4.75
N LYS A 134 -13.31 -1.06 4.46
CA LYS A 134 -13.95 -1.44 3.19
C LYS A 134 -15.29 -0.74 2.99
N ARG A 135 -16.09 -0.57 4.06
CA ARG A 135 -17.35 0.19 4.02
C ARG A 135 -17.18 1.67 3.68
N MET A 136 -16.02 2.27 3.94
CA MET A 136 -15.73 3.66 3.51
C MET A 136 -15.49 3.78 1.99
N GLY A 137 -15.24 2.67 1.30
CA GLY A 137 -15.02 2.62 -0.15
C GLY A 137 -13.62 2.18 -0.59
N TYR A 138 -12.71 1.89 0.33
CA TYR A 138 -11.40 1.34 -0.04
C TYR A 138 -11.56 0.00 -0.74
N GLN A 139 -10.81 -0.20 -1.82
CA GLN A 139 -10.93 -1.39 -2.66
C GLN A 139 -10.17 -2.59 -2.09
N GLY A 140 -9.28 -2.35 -1.11
CA GLY A 140 -8.63 -3.40 -0.34
C GLY A 140 -7.90 -2.83 0.87
N VAL A 141 -7.30 -3.74 1.64
CA VAL A 141 -6.47 -3.42 2.79
C VAL A 141 -5.07 -4.01 2.62
N ILE A 142 -4.13 -3.45 3.37
CA ILE A 142 -2.84 -4.07 3.60
C ILE A 142 -2.74 -4.40 5.08
N LEU A 143 -2.64 -5.67 5.42
CA LEU A 143 -2.43 -6.08 6.80
C LEU A 143 -0.96 -6.35 7.07
N ASN A 144 -0.48 -5.87 8.21
CA ASN A 144 0.87 -6.11 8.68
C ASN A 144 0.84 -6.64 10.10
N TYR A 145 1.41 -7.82 10.33
CA TYR A 145 1.74 -8.24 11.68
C TYR A 145 2.95 -7.43 12.15
N ALA A 146 2.76 -6.60 13.19
CA ALA A 146 3.68 -5.51 13.53
C ALA A 146 5.00 -5.97 14.16
N LYS A 147 5.12 -7.25 14.54
CA LYS A 147 6.32 -7.81 15.19
C LYS A 147 7.56 -7.60 14.32
N GLU A 148 8.57 -6.95 14.89
CA GLU A 148 9.82 -6.60 14.23
C GLU A 148 10.98 -6.55 15.23
N ILE A 149 12.22 -6.52 14.73
CA ILE A 149 13.40 -6.19 15.52
C ILE A 149 14.01 -4.91 14.95
N VAL A 150 13.98 -3.83 15.73
CA VAL A 150 14.63 -2.56 15.39
C VAL A 150 16.05 -2.55 15.94
N LEU A 151 17.03 -2.31 15.07
CA LEU A 151 18.43 -2.19 15.46
C LEU A 151 18.72 -0.76 15.93
N ASP A 152 19.37 -0.63 17.08
CA ASP A 152 20.02 0.63 17.44
C ASP A 152 21.27 0.88 16.58
N LYS A 153 21.85 2.08 16.68
CA LYS A 153 23.03 2.46 15.88
C LYS A 153 24.25 1.53 16.11
N LYS A 154 24.42 1.01 17.33
CA LYS A 154 25.54 0.11 17.65
C LYS A 154 25.28 -1.29 17.07
N ALA A 155 24.07 -1.80 17.23
CA ALA A 155 23.63 -3.08 16.69
C ALA A 155 23.63 -3.09 15.15
N ALA A 156 23.29 -1.97 14.51
CA ALA A 156 23.35 -1.80 13.06
C ALA A 156 24.81 -1.82 12.53
N ALA A 157 25.76 -1.26 13.28
CA ALA A 157 27.17 -1.21 12.90
C ALA A 157 27.98 -2.47 13.26
N ALA A 158 27.49 -3.29 14.20
CA ALA A 158 28.18 -4.50 14.62
C ALA A 158 28.23 -5.55 13.51
N GLU A 159 29.31 -6.30 13.40
CA GLU A 159 29.33 -7.50 12.55
C GLU A 159 28.40 -8.58 13.13
N ALA A 160 27.81 -9.40 12.27
CA ALA A 160 27.02 -10.55 12.66
C ALA A 160 27.49 -11.78 11.87
N LYS A 161 27.32 -12.97 12.44
CA LYS A 161 27.59 -14.24 11.77
C LYS A 161 26.32 -15.08 11.84
N ALA A 162 25.84 -15.53 10.68
CA ALA A 162 24.82 -16.57 10.63
C ALA A 162 25.42 -17.89 11.13
N GLY A 163 24.73 -18.59 12.03
CA GLY A 163 25.24 -19.82 12.64
C GLY A 163 24.14 -20.67 13.29
N GLU A 164 24.53 -21.50 14.25
CA GLU A 164 23.58 -22.24 15.08
C GLU A 164 23.02 -21.35 16.17
N TYR A 165 21.71 -21.49 16.42
CA TYR A 165 21.00 -20.71 17.41
C TYR A 165 20.38 -21.60 18.49
N ALA A 166 20.10 -21.01 19.64
CA ALA A 166 19.32 -21.69 20.67
C ALA A 166 17.90 -22.02 20.16
N PRO A 167 17.25 -23.10 20.63
CA PRO A 167 15.91 -23.51 20.18
C PRO A 167 14.86 -22.39 20.21
N GLU A 168 14.95 -21.49 21.18
CA GLU A 168 14.04 -20.35 21.34
C GLU A 168 14.08 -19.39 20.14
N VAL A 169 15.23 -19.26 19.48
CA VAL A 169 15.39 -18.40 18.29
C VAL A 169 14.70 -19.02 17.08
N TYR A 170 14.76 -20.35 16.93
CA TYR A 170 13.99 -21.05 15.89
C TYR A 170 12.49 -20.93 16.12
N GLN A 171 12.04 -21.01 17.38
CA GLN A 171 10.63 -20.77 17.74
C GLN A 171 10.16 -19.35 17.37
N MET A 172 11.06 -18.34 17.34
CA MET A 172 10.68 -17.00 16.86
C MET A 172 10.29 -17.00 15.38
N VAL A 173 10.97 -17.80 14.54
CA VAL A 173 10.62 -17.95 13.12
C VAL A 173 9.23 -18.59 13.00
N ASP A 174 8.94 -19.62 13.79
CA ASP A 174 7.63 -20.28 13.79
C ASP A 174 6.51 -19.33 14.24
N GLN A 175 6.73 -18.54 15.30
CA GLN A 175 5.78 -17.53 15.78
C GLN A 175 5.54 -16.44 14.73
N TRP A 176 6.61 -15.97 14.08
CA TRP A 176 6.52 -14.98 13.01
C TRP A 176 5.74 -15.51 11.82
N LYS A 177 6.02 -16.75 11.39
CA LYS A 177 5.27 -17.42 10.32
C LYS A 177 3.79 -17.53 10.69
N LYS A 178 3.50 -18.02 11.91
CA LYS A 178 2.13 -18.15 12.42
C LYS A 178 1.38 -16.82 12.40
N GLY A 179 1.98 -15.74 12.89
CA GLY A 179 1.35 -14.41 12.87
C GLY A 179 1.05 -13.91 11.46
N ASN A 180 1.93 -14.17 10.48
CA ASN A 180 1.69 -13.82 9.09
C ASN A 180 0.61 -14.70 8.43
N LEU A 181 0.54 -16.00 8.76
CA LEU A 181 -0.55 -16.88 8.30
C LEU A 181 -1.91 -16.48 8.90
N GLU A 182 -1.94 -16.13 10.20
CA GLU A 182 -3.13 -15.57 10.84
C GLU A 182 -3.55 -14.25 10.18
N THR A 183 -2.57 -13.45 9.75
CA THR A 183 -2.83 -12.22 8.98
C THR A 183 -3.54 -12.53 7.66
N LEU A 184 -3.07 -13.53 6.91
CA LEU A 184 -3.72 -13.95 5.67
C LEU A 184 -5.16 -14.42 5.92
N HIS A 185 -5.45 -15.12 7.02
CA HIS A 185 -6.82 -15.54 7.33
C HIS A 185 -7.80 -14.38 7.56
N MET A 186 -7.30 -13.17 7.85
CA MET A 186 -8.11 -11.95 8.00
C MET A 186 -8.28 -11.17 6.70
N MET A 187 -7.61 -11.58 5.63
CA MET A 187 -7.61 -10.90 4.34
C MET A 187 -8.61 -11.51 3.35
N ALA A 188 -8.98 -10.73 2.34
CA ALA A 188 -9.77 -11.18 1.20
C ALA A 188 -8.90 -11.20 -0.07
N PRO A 189 -9.33 -11.91 -1.14
CA PRO A 189 -8.63 -11.87 -2.42
C PRO A 189 -8.42 -10.43 -2.91
N GLY A 190 -7.22 -10.14 -3.41
CA GLY A 190 -6.79 -8.81 -3.84
C GLY A 190 -6.18 -7.92 -2.75
N ASP A 191 -6.32 -8.26 -1.46
CA ASP A 191 -5.64 -7.56 -0.36
C ASP A 191 -4.12 -7.87 -0.37
N PHE A 192 -3.36 -7.10 0.42
CA PHE A 192 -1.91 -7.26 0.56
C PHE A 192 -1.48 -7.70 1.97
N LEU A 193 -0.57 -8.66 2.02
CA LEU A 193 0.19 -9.01 3.22
C LEU A 193 1.50 -8.24 3.21
N ALA A 194 1.72 -7.42 4.24
CA ALA A 194 2.98 -6.73 4.46
C ALA A 194 3.84 -7.52 5.45
N VAL A 195 5.00 -8.00 4.99
CA VAL A 195 5.87 -8.87 5.77
C VAL A 195 7.14 -8.11 6.18
N LYS A 196 7.45 -8.11 7.48
CA LYS A 196 8.72 -7.62 8.03
C LYS A 196 9.62 -8.81 8.35
N ILE A 197 10.75 -8.92 7.67
CA ILE A 197 11.61 -10.10 7.76
C ILE A 197 12.32 -10.15 9.10
N THR A 198 12.75 -9.01 9.65
CA THR A 198 13.37 -8.96 10.98
C THR A 198 12.48 -9.47 12.11
N GLY A 199 11.14 -9.49 11.90
CA GLY A 199 10.19 -10.08 12.83
C GLY A 199 10.41 -11.58 13.06
N ALA A 200 11.10 -12.27 12.13
CA ALA A 200 11.50 -13.67 12.28
C ALA A 200 12.64 -13.88 13.29
N GLY A 201 13.20 -12.81 13.84
CA GLY A 201 14.17 -12.90 14.94
C GLY A 201 15.63 -12.81 14.50
N PRO A 202 16.57 -13.05 15.43
CA PRO A 202 18.02 -12.99 15.18
C PRO A 202 18.50 -13.76 13.94
N ILE A 203 17.93 -14.95 13.65
CA ILE A 203 18.26 -15.73 12.43
C ILE A 203 18.17 -14.88 11.17
N SER A 204 17.13 -14.06 11.05
CA SER A 204 16.91 -13.20 9.89
C SER A 204 17.86 -11.99 9.89
N VAL A 205 17.98 -11.32 11.04
CA VAL A 205 18.81 -10.12 11.22
C VAL A 205 20.27 -10.42 10.94
N ASP A 206 20.80 -11.49 11.52
CA ASP A 206 22.21 -11.85 11.39
C ASP A 206 22.56 -12.27 9.96
N ALA A 207 21.69 -13.03 9.30
CA ALA A 207 21.87 -13.43 7.91
C ALA A 207 21.81 -12.23 6.95
N LEU A 208 20.87 -11.29 7.17
CA LEU A 208 20.80 -10.03 6.41
C LEU A 208 22.09 -9.21 6.56
N LYS A 209 22.59 -9.06 7.80
CA LYS A 209 23.83 -8.31 8.09
C LYS A 209 25.07 -9.00 7.51
N ALA A 210 25.12 -10.33 7.58
CA ALA A 210 26.21 -11.14 7.04
C ALA A 210 26.18 -11.24 5.50
N LYS A 211 25.15 -10.66 4.84
CA LYS A 211 24.90 -10.82 3.41
C LYS A 211 24.82 -12.30 2.99
N ALA A 212 24.26 -13.12 3.86
CA ALA A 212 24.12 -14.55 3.64
C ALA A 212 22.85 -14.85 2.82
N PRO A 213 22.77 -16.03 2.17
CA PRO A 213 21.52 -16.54 1.63
C PRO A 213 20.42 -16.65 2.70
N ILE A 214 19.16 -16.73 2.27
CA ILE A 214 18.03 -16.93 3.18
C ILE A 214 18.25 -18.23 3.98
N PRO A 215 18.26 -18.20 5.34
CA PRO A 215 18.36 -19.40 6.14
C PRO A 215 17.25 -20.40 5.80
N GLU A 216 17.55 -21.71 5.78
CA GLU A 216 16.61 -22.73 5.30
C GLU A 216 15.25 -22.70 6.02
N VAL A 217 15.26 -22.51 7.35
CA VAL A 217 14.04 -22.39 8.16
C VAL A 217 13.17 -21.20 7.73
N LEU A 218 13.80 -20.07 7.42
CA LEU A 218 13.11 -18.87 6.95
C LEU A 218 12.65 -19.02 5.51
N SER A 219 13.45 -19.67 4.65
CA SER A 219 13.09 -19.95 3.26
C SER A 219 11.85 -20.85 3.17
N LYS A 220 11.77 -21.91 4.00
CA LYS A 220 10.57 -22.77 4.08
C LYS A 220 9.34 -21.99 4.54
N ALA A 221 9.50 -21.13 5.55
CA ALA A 221 8.41 -20.29 6.04
C ALA A 221 7.93 -19.29 4.98
N LEU A 222 8.84 -18.66 4.23
CA LEU A 222 8.51 -17.75 3.14
C LEU A 222 7.83 -18.46 1.98
N ASP A 223 8.29 -19.65 1.61
CA ASP A 223 7.66 -20.47 0.57
C ASP A 223 6.21 -20.84 0.93
N GLU A 224 5.96 -21.21 2.18
CA GLU A 224 4.62 -21.49 2.70
C GLU A 224 3.73 -20.23 2.64
N LEU A 225 4.24 -19.09 3.10
CA LEU A 225 3.53 -17.80 3.04
C LEU A 225 3.20 -17.40 1.59
N CYS A 226 4.16 -17.53 0.67
CA CYS A 226 3.94 -17.25 -0.76
C CYS A 226 2.89 -18.20 -1.35
N GLY A 227 2.95 -19.49 -1.01
CA GLY A 227 1.99 -20.49 -1.46
C GLY A 227 0.56 -20.18 -0.99
N GLU A 228 0.38 -19.91 0.29
CA GLU A 228 -0.95 -19.58 0.85
C GLU A 228 -1.48 -18.24 0.34
N THR A 229 -0.62 -17.22 0.21
CA THR A 229 -0.99 -15.93 -0.37
C THR A 229 -1.51 -16.09 -1.80
N ASN A 230 -0.81 -16.89 -2.62
CA ASN A 230 -1.19 -17.16 -4.00
C ASN A 230 -2.52 -17.95 -4.08
N LYS A 231 -2.70 -18.97 -3.24
CA LYS A 231 -3.96 -19.75 -3.18
C LYS A 231 -5.16 -18.89 -2.81
N GLN A 232 -4.98 -17.93 -1.90
CA GLN A 232 -6.03 -16.98 -1.51
C GLN A 232 -6.37 -15.97 -2.63
N GLY A 233 -5.49 -15.78 -3.61
CA GLY A 233 -5.60 -14.68 -4.57
C GLY A 233 -5.23 -13.32 -3.97
N SER A 234 -4.49 -13.33 -2.86
CA SER A 234 -3.90 -12.15 -2.24
C SER A 234 -2.53 -11.85 -2.86
N ARG A 235 -1.91 -10.76 -2.43
CA ARG A 235 -0.52 -10.41 -2.78
C ARG A 235 0.28 -10.16 -1.52
N LEU A 236 1.60 -10.19 -1.63
CA LEU A 236 2.46 -9.85 -0.51
C LEU A 236 3.61 -8.94 -0.93
N TRP A 237 4.16 -8.25 0.05
CA TRP A 237 5.42 -7.55 -0.13
C TRP A 237 6.32 -7.72 1.06
N ILE A 238 7.61 -7.59 0.79
CA ILE A 238 8.62 -7.48 1.83
C ILE A 238 8.79 -6.00 2.14
N ASP A 239 8.46 -5.61 3.37
CA ASP A 239 8.62 -4.24 3.84
C ASP A 239 10.09 -3.86 3.87
N ALA A 240 10.38 -2.63 3.46
CA ALA A 240 11.69 -2.06 3.62
C ALA A 240 12.03 -1.84 5.10
N GLU A 241 13.30 -2.07 5.43
CA GLU A 241 13.83 -1.98 6.79
C GLU A 241 15.01 -1.00 6.83
N GLN A 242 15.92 -1.14 7.80
CA GLN A 242 17.03 -0.21 7.97
C GLN A 242 18.08 -0.37 6.86
N GLN A 243 18.74 0.72 6.46
CA GLN A 243 19.85 0.75 5.49
C GLN A 243 20.88 -0.38 5.64
N ALA A 244 21.21 -0.78 6.88
CA ALA A 244 22.18 -1.83 7.15
C ALA A 244 21.74 -3.22 6.66
N LEU A 245 20.43 -3.44 6.50
CA LEU A 245 19.82 -4.71 6.11
C LEU A 245 19.30 -4.69 4.66
N GLN A 246 18.92 -3.52 4.17
CA GLN A 246 18.18 -3.35 2.92
C GLN A 246 18.87 -4.00 1.69
N PRO A 247 20.20 -3.91 1.49
CA PRO A 247 20.82 -4.52 0.31
C PRO A 247 20.59 -6.03 0.21
N GLN A 248 20.74 -6.76 1.32
CA GLN A 248 20.52 -8.21 1.32
C GLN A 248 19.03 -8.56 1.26
N LEU A 249 18.18 -7.71 1.86
CA LEU A 249 16.72 -7.85 1.79
C LEU A 249 16.20 -7.69 0.36
N ASP A 250 16.79 -6.77 -0.42
CA ASP A 250 16.50 -6.61 -1.84
C ASP A 250 16.89 -7.86 -2.63
N GLU A 251 18.08 -8.44 -2.40
CA GLU A 251 18.48 -9.70 -3.06
C GLU A 251 17.51 -10.84 -2.74
N TRP A 252 17.16 -11.03 -1.46
CA TRP A 252 16.20 -12.05 -1.05
C TRP A 252 14.83 -11.83 -1.71
N THR A 253 14.37 -10.59 -1.81
CA THR A 253 13.07 -10.28 -2.43
C THR A 253 13.11 -10.48 -3.94
N ILE A 254 14.22 -10.17 -4.61
CA ILE A 254 14.44 -10.48 -6.03
C ILE A 254 14.41 -11.99 -6.27
N ASP A 255 15.07 -12.79 -5.41
CA ASP A 255 15.04 -14.25 -5.53
C ASP A 255 13.61 -14.81 -5.39
N LEU A 256 12.84 -14.27 -4.45
CA LEU A 256 11.43 -14.61 -4.27
C LEU A 256 10.58 -14.21 -5.49
N MET A 257 10.74 -12.98 -6.00
CA MET A 257 10.05 -12.54 -7.22
C MET A 257 10.42 -13.39 -8.42
N ARG A 258 11.72 -13.66 -8.62
CA ARG A 258 12.20 -14.56 -9.67
C ARG A 258 11.52 -15.92 -9.56
N LYS A 259 11.37 -16.48 -8.36
CA LYS A 259 10.73 -17.79 -8.16
C LYS A 259 9.22 -17.74 -8.42
N HIS A 260 8.50 -16.77 -7.87
CA HIS A 260 7.04 -16.80 -7.77
C HIS A 260 6.28 -15.88 -8.74
N ASN A 261 6.89 -14.80 -9.25
CA ASN A 261 6.23 -13.83 -10.14
C ASN A 261 6.27 -14.29 -11.60
N ARG A 262 5.62 -15.42 -11.88
CA ARG A 262 5.56 -16.03 -13.23
C ARG A 262 4.34 -15.61 -14.05
N GLN A 263 3.40 -14.91 -13.44
CA GLN A 263 2.20 -14.38 -14.09
C GLN A 263 2.38 -12.90 -14.44
N SER A 264 1.52 -12.33 -15.27
CA SER A 264 1.58 -10.90 -15.61
C SER A 264 1.38 -9.99 -14.39
N LYS A 265 0.48 -10.39 -13.48
CA LYS A 265 0.30 -9.72 -12.20
C LYS A 265 1.26 -10.30 -11.17
N PRO A 266 2.17 -9.49 -10.57
CA PRO A 266 3.13 -9.99 -9.60
C PRO A 266 2.42 -10.41 -8.31
N LEU A 267 2.89 -11.50 -7.71
CA LEU A 267 2.47 -11.96 -6.38
C LEU A 267 3.23 -11.20 -5.29
N ILE A 268 4.54 -11.06 -5.50
CA ILE A 268 5.51 -10.53 -4.55
C ILE A 268 5.98 -9.16 -5.03
N TYR A 269 6.06 -8.21 -4.11
CA TYR A 269 6.58 -6.88 -4.37
C TYR A 269 7.78 -6.59 -3.47
N ASN A 270 8.78 -5.89 -4.01
CA ASN A 270 9.85 -5.29 -3.20
C ASN A 270 9.48 -3.85 -2.79
N THR A 271 9.93 -3.41 -1.61
CA THR A 271 9.71 -2.03 -1.14
C THR A 271 10.93 -1.16 -1.41
N ILE A 272 10.78 -0.12 -2.23
CA ILE A 272 11.84 0.85 -2.52
C ILE A 272 11.65 2.13 -1.68
N GLN A 273 12.71 2.56 -1.00
CA GLN A 273 12.75 3.78 -0.19
C GLN A 273 13.31 4.97 -0.97
N GLY A 274 12.44 5.82 -1.51
CA GLY A 274 12.78 6.98 -2.35
C GLY A 274 13.62 8.08 -1.68
N TYR A 275 13.73 8.11 -0.35
CA TYR A 275 14.64 9.04 0.35
C TYR A 275 16.12 8.68 0.21
N LEU A 276 16.47 7.46 -0.21
CA LEU A 276 17.86 7.04 -0.37
C LEU A 276 18.39 7.54 -1.72
N LYS A 277 19.62 8.06 -1.73
CA LYS A 277 20.31 8.51 -2.95
C LYS A 277 20.44 7.38 -3.98
N GLY A 278 20.57 6.13 -3.54
CA GLY A 278 20.67 4.95 -4.40
C GLY A 278 19.34 4.34 -4.90
N SER A 279 18.19 4.85 -4.47
CA SER A 279 16.89 4.19 -4.73
C SER A 279 16.48 4.17 -6.20
N LYS A 280 16.84 5.20 -6.98
CA LYS A 280 16.63 5.20 -8.43
C LYS A 280 17.44 4.11 -9.12
N ALA A 281 18.74 4.04 -8.84
CA ALA A 281 19.61 2.99 -9.38
C ALA A 281 19.12 1.58 -8.98
N ASN A 282 18.63 1.42 -7.74
CA ASN A 282 18.03 0.17 -7.31
C ASN A 282 16.76 -0.17 -8.10
N SER A 283 15.89 0.82 -8.35
CA SER A 283 14.67 0.64 -9.15
C SER A 283 14.99 0.26 -10.60
N GLU A 284 16.00 0.91 -11.20
CA GLU A 284 16.51 0.58 -12.53
C GLU A 284 17.04 -0.86 -12.56
N ARG A 285 17.81 -1.28 -11.55
CA ARG A 285 18.29 -2.67 -11.42
C ARG A 285 17.15 -3.68 -11.41
N HIS A 286 16.07 -3.41 -10.65
CA HIS A 286 14.92 -4.29 -10.60
C HIS A 286 14.24 -4.43 -11.97
N ILE A 287 14.06 -3.32 -12.69
CA ILE A 287 13.48 -3.32 -14.04
C ILE A 287 14.38 -4.13 -14.99
N SER A 288 15.69 -3.88 -14.97
CA SER A 288 16.64 -4.55 -15.85
C SER A 288 16.71 -6.06 -15.62
N LEU A 289 16.72 -6.51 -14.36
CA LEU A 289 16.70 -7.94 -14.05
C LEU A 289 15.39 -8.60 -14.49
N ALA A 290 14.25 -8.00 -14.18
CA ALA A 290 12.93 -8.50 -14.60
C ALA A 290 12.80 -8.60 -16.12
N ALA A 291 13.26 -7.57 -16.83
CA ALA A 291 13.22 -7.49 -18.29
C ALA A 291 14.10 -8.56 -18.95
N LYS A 292 15.32 -8.78 -18.42
CA LYS A 292 16.29 -9.74 -18.95
C LYS A 292 15.91 -11.19 -18.65
N GLU A 293 15.31 -11.44 -17.49
CA GLU A 293 15.04 -12.79 -16.99
C GLU A 293 13.57 -13.24 -17.18
N GLY A 294 12.67 -12.33 -17.54
CA GLY A 294 11.29 -12.66 -17.94
C GLY A 294 10.32 -12.97 -16.79
N TRP A 295 10.46 -12.32 -15.63
CA TRP A 295 9.49 -12.40 -14.52
C TRP A 295 8.80 -11.05 -14.28
N SER A 296 7.62 -11.05 -13.64
CA SER A 296 6.88 -9.80 -13.41
C SER A 296 7.35 -9.05 -12.16
N LEU A 297 7.43 -7.73 -12.27
CA LEU A 297 8.01 -6.87 -11.25
C LEU A 297 6.93 -6.18 -10.41
N GLY A 298 6.87 -6.53 -9.12
CA GLY A 298 6.08 -5.79 -8.14
C GLY A 298 6.95 -4.81 -7.36
N VAL A 299 6.59 -3.53 -7.33
CA VAL A 299 7.26 -2.52 -6.49
C VAL A 299 6.27 -1.77 -5.63
N LYS A 300 6.54 -1.69 -4.33
CA LYS A 300 5.96 -0.71 -3.42
C LYS A 300 6.93 0.44 -3.27
N LEU A 301 6.50 1.65 -3.65
CA LEU A 301 7.31 2.85 -3.51
C LEU A 301 6.88 3.66 -2.29
N VAL A 302 7.82 3.90 -1.38
CA VAL A 302 7.68 4.75 -0.19
C VAL A 302 8.76 5.83 -0.20
N ARG A 303 8.63 6.89 0.63
CA ARG A 303 9.78 7.76 0.91
C ARG A 303 10.80 7.06 1.81
N GLY A 304 10.40 6.73 3.03
CA GLY A 304 11.25 6.06 4.02
C GLY A 304 10.72 6.31 5.44
N ALA A 305 11.12 5.47 6.41
CA ALA A 305 10.61 5.54 7.78
C ALA A 305 11.69 5.50 8.88
N TYR A 306 12.97 5.39 8.52
CA TYR A 306 14.08 5.17 9.47
C TYR A 306 15.06 6.36 9.55
N ILE A 307 14.66 7.54 9.07
CA ILE A 307 15.54 8.70 8.87
C ILE A 307 16.35 9.12 10.12
N GLU A 308 15.81 8.97 11.33
CA GLU A 308 16.49 9.36 12.59
C GLU A 308 17.65 8.42 12.99
N ASN A 309 17.60 7.17 12.53
CA ASN A 309 18.50 6.10 12.94
C ASN A 309 19.46 5.66 11.84
N GLU A 310 19.48 6.36 10.72
CA GLU A 310 20.21 5.98 9.52
C GLU A 310 21.42 6.87 9.22
N VAL A 311 22.27 6.40 8.31
CA VAL A 311 23.44 7.15 7.85
C VAL A 311 22.96 8.29 6.96
N ARG A 312 23.03 9.53 7.48
CA ARG A 312 22.47 10.71 6.81
C ARG A 312 23.03 10.94 5.41
N SER A 313 24.31 10.65 5.18
CA SER A 313 24.97 10.86 3.88
C SER A 313 24.38 10.03 2.73
N LEU A 314 23.70 8.92 3.04
CA LEU A 314 23.02 8.05 2.07
C LEU A 314 21.60 8.52 1.73
N ILE A 315 21.06 9.47 2.49
CA ILE A 315 19.72 10.03 2.30
C ILE A 315 19.85 11.36 1.54
N HIS A 316 18.89 11.68 0.68
CA HIS A 316 18.82 12.97 0.00
C HIS A 316 18.88 14.13 0.98
N ASP A 317 19.58 15.20 0.60
CA ASP A 317 19.95 16.27 1.51
C ASP A 317 18.73 17.09 1.95
N THR A 318 17.76 17.27 1.04
CA THR A 318 16.49 17.97 1.28
C THR A 318 15.26 17.06 1.11
N LYS A 319 14.11 17.53 1.61
CA LYS A 319 12.83 16.85 1.39
C LYS A 319 12.44 16.93 -0.08
N GLU A 320 12.70 18.06 -0.71
CA GLU A 320 12.40 18.35 -2.11
C GLU A 320 13.16 17.40 -3.04
N ASP A 321 14.43 17.09 -2.73
CA ASP A 321 15.21 16.08 -3.45
C ASP A 321 14.63 14.67 -3.30
N THR A 322 14.16 14.33 -2.09
CA THR A 322 13.44 13.07 -1.83
C THR A 322 12.16 13.00 -2.65
N ASP A 323 11.38 14.08 -2.68
CA ASP A 323 10.13 14.16 -3.45
C ASP A 323 10.40 14.01 -4.95
N LYS A 324 11.36 14.76 -5.48
CA LYS A 324 11.76 14.68 -6.89
C LYS A 324 12.21 13.27 -7.28
N ASN A 325 13.00 12.62 -6.43
CA ASN A 325 13.45 11.26 -6.70
C ASN A 325 12.31 10.23 -6.59
N PHE A 326 11.42 10.37 -5.60
CA PHE A 326 10.22 9.55 -5.48
C PHE A 326 9.32 9.68 -6.72
N ASP A 327 9.04 10.92 -7.16
CA ASP A 327 8.19 11.20 -8.31
C ASP A 327 8.83 10.70 -9.62
N ASP A 328 10.15 10.81 -9.79
CA ASP A 328 10.87 10.28 -10.96
C ASP A 328 10.86 8.75 -11.02
N ILE A 329 10.95 8.06 -9.87
CA ILE A 329 10.80 6.60 -9.82
C ILE A 329 9.36 6.21 -10.16
N ALA A 330 8.35 6.90 -9.60
CA ALA A 330 6.95 6.63 -9.93
C ALA A 330 6.67 6.82 -11.43
N ASP A 331 7.13 7.92 -12.02
CA ASP A 331 7.01 8.18 -13.45
C ASP A 331 7.75 7.13 -14.29
N MET A 332 8.95 6.69 -13.88
CA MET A 332 9.70 5.63 -14.57
C MET A 332 8.87 4.35 -14.72
N PHE A 333 8.17 3.92 -13.68
CA PHE A 333 7.28 2.76 -13.73
C PHE A 333 6.03 3.04 -14.55
N ILE A 334 5.33 4.15 -14.31
CA ILE A 334 4.08 4.49 -15.00
C ILE A 334 4.32 4.65 -16.52
N SER A 335 5.40 5.33 -16.90
CA SER A 335 5.78 5.56 -18.29
C SER A 335 6.46 4.37 -18.97
N GLN A 336 6.76 3.30 -18.20
CA GLN A 336 7.48 2.11 -18.65
C GLN A 336 8.87 2.45 -19.25
N ARG A 337 9.57 3.37 -18.60
CA ARG A 337 10.88 3.84 -19.06
C ARG A 337 11.96 2.81 -18.74
N LEU A 338 12.58 2.25 -19.78
CA LEU A 338 13.66 1.28 -19.67
C LEU A 338 14.98 1.93 -19.25
N PRO A 339 15.72 1.32 -18.30
CA PRO A 339 17.11 1.67 -18.01
C PRO A 339 18.03 1.43 -19.20
N GLN A 340 19.19 2.11 -19.20
CA GLN A 340 20.16 2.04 -20.30
C GLN A 340 20.63 0.62 -20.61
N ASP A 341 20.85 -0.20 -19.58
CA ASP A 341 21.39 -1.56 -19.70
C ASP A 341 20.33 -2.60 -20.12
N ALA A 342 19.06 -2.20 -20.24
CA ALA A 342 17.94 -3.03 -20.68
C ALA A 342 17.16 -2.40 -21.85
N LYS A 343 17.77 -1.45 -22.58
CA LYS A 343 17.13 -0.76 -23.73
C LYS A 343 16.67 -1.68 -24.85
N GLU A 344 17.36 -2.79 -25.04
CA GLU A 344 17.02 -3.80 -26.06
C GLU A 344 15.95 -4.81 -25.58
N CYS A 345 15.52 -4.71 -24.31
CA CYS A 345 14.49 -5.55 -23.74
C CYS A 345 13.11 -4.90 -23.88
N GLN A 346 12.06 -5.67 -23.61
CA GLN A 346 10.73 -5.10 -23.36
C GLN A 346 10.61 -4.70 -21.89
N PHE A 347 9.83 -3.67 -21.59
CA PHE A 347 9.51 -3.35 -20.20
C PHE A 347 8.76 -4.54 -19.57
N PRO A 348 9.17 -5.02 -18.39
CA PRO A 348 8.59 -6.20 -17.79
C PRO A 348 7.12 -5.94 -17.41
N ALA A 349 6.30 -6.99 -17.45
CA ALA A 349 4.99 -6.95 -16.80
C ALA A 349 5.20 -6.52 -15.34
N SER A 350 4.46 -5.53 -14.88
CA SER A 350 4.77 -4.90 -13.60
C SER A 350 3.55 -4.28 -12.95
N ALA A 351 3.66 -4.08 -11.64
CA ALA A 351 2.70 -3.35 -10.84
C ALA A 351 3.44 -2.43 -9.85
N LEU A 352 2.98 -1.18 -9.78
CA LEU A 352 3.47 -0.17 -8.85
C LEU A 352 2.39 0.08 -7.78
N PHE A 353 2.79 -0.09 -6.53
CA PHE A 353 2.01 0.35 -5.38
C PHE A 353 2.62 1.66 -4.83
N LEU A 354 1.88 2.76 -4.95
CA LEU A 354 2.30 4.08 -4.49
C LEU A 354 1.83 4.33 -3.06
N ALA A 355 2.77 4.34 -2.10
CA ALA A 355 2.48 4.55 -0.69
C ALA A 355 2.92 5.95 -0.22
N THR A 356 1.98 6.90 -0.19
CA THR A 356 2.28 8.31 0.11
C THR A 356 1.09 9.08 0.71
N HIS A 357 1.38 9.93 1.70
CA HIS A 357 0.48 11.00 2.18
C HIS A 357 0.85 12.37 1.62
N ASN A 358 1.63 12.45 0.54
CA ASN A 358 1.86 13.71 -0.14
C ASN A 358 0.90 13.86 -1.31
N ALA A 359 0.01 14.86 -1.21
CA ALA A 359 -1.05 15.12 -2.17
C ALA A 359 -0.52 15.41 -3.58
N ALA A 360 0.61 16.12 -3.70
CA ALA A 360 1.19 16.48 -4.99
C ALA A 360 1.74 15.25 -5.72
N SER A 361 2.50 14.40 -5.01
CA SER A 361 3.02 13.14 -5.58
C SER A 361 1.89 12.20 -6.02
N SER A 362 0.84 12.02 -5.18
CA SER A 362 -0.28 11.14 -5.53
C SER A 362 -1.08 11.67 -6.72
N ALA A 363 -1.40 12.96 -6.75
CA ALA A 363 -2.11 13.58 -7.86
C ALA A 363 -1.31 13.50 -9.17
N THR A 364 0.01 13.73 -9.12
CA THR A 364 0.89 13.66 -10.30
C THR A 364 0.95 12.25 -10.87
N ALA A 365 1.12 11.23 -10.02
CA ALA A 365 1.14 9.84 -10.46
C ALA A 365 -0.21 9.40 -11.07
N ILE A 366 -1.32 9.70 -10.39
CA ILE A 366 -2.67 9.33 -10.84
C ILE A 366 -3.02 10.03 -12.16
N SER A 367 -2.73 11.33 -12.29
CA SER A 367 -3.00 12.08 -13.52
C SER A 367 -2.16 11.58 -14.70
N THR A 368 -0.88 11.28 -14.47
CA THR A 368 0.01 10.70 -15.49
C THR A 368 -0.50 9.34 -15.95
N HIS A 369 -0.81 8.45 -15.00
CA HIS A 369 -1.37 7.12 -15.30
C HIS A 369 -2.68 7.21 -16.08
N ARG A 370 -3.61 8.06 -15.64
CA ARG A 370 -4.90 8.28 -16.32
C ARG A 370 -4.72 8.79 -17.74
N ARG A 371 -3.86 9.78 -17.94
CA ARG A 371 -3.57 10.33 -19.28
C ARG A 371 -3.06 9.25 -20.21
N ARG A 372 -2.11 8.41 -19.77
CA ARG A 372 -1.59 7.30 -20.58
C ARG A 372 -2.70 6.34 -21.02
N ILE A 373 -3.62 6.00 -20.11
CA ILE A 373 -4.76 5.13 -20.45
C ILE A 373 -5.66 5.79 -21.51
N LEU A 374 -6.01 7.06 -21.32
CA LEU A 374 -6.87 7.81 -22.25
C LEU A 374 -6.21 7.98 -23.63
N ASP A 375 -4.89 8.14 -23.66
CA ASP A 375 -4.09 8.26 -24.89
C ASP A 375 -3.76 6.91 -25.53
N GLY A 376 -4.22 5.79 -24.96
CA GLY A 376 -3.94 4.44 -25.47
C GLY A 376 -2.48 3.99 -25.32
N GLN A 377 -1.71 4.63 -24.43
CA GLN A 377 -0.33 4.31 -24.13
C GLN A 377 -0.21 3.19 -23.10
N ALA A 378 0.82 2.35 -23.23
CA ALA A 378 1.11 1.30 -22.25
C ALA A 378 1.48 1.91 -20.89
N THR A 379 0.96 1.35 -19.81
CA THR A 379 1.26 1.79 -18.43
C THR A 379 1.30 0.59 -17.50
N THR A 380 2.11 0.72 -16.45
CA THR A 380 2.17 -0.23 -15.32
C THR A 380 0.89 -0.16 -14.50
N GLU A 381 0.42 -1.29 -13.95
CA GLU A 381 -0.72 -1.30 -13.02
C GLU A 381 -0.39 -0.41 -11.81
N LEU A 382 -1.23 0.58 -11.52
CA LEU A 382 -1.04 1.50 -10.40
C LEU A 382 -2.10 1.26 -9.32
N GLU A 383 -1.64 1.05 -8.09
CA GLU A 383 -2.49 1.09 -6.89
C GLU A 383 -1.91 2.08 -5.89
N CYS A 384 -2.76 2.68 -5.06
CA CYS A 384 -2.36 3.71 -4.12
C CYS A 384 -2.77 3.32 -2.70
N GLY A 385 -1.92 3.63 -1.72
CA GLY A 385 -2.24 3.32 -0.33
C GLY A 385 -1.67 4.30 0.67
N GLN A 386 -2.33 4.34 1.83
CA GLN A 386 -2.03 5.25 2.92
C GLN A 386 -2.13 4.51 4.26
N LEU A 387 -1.49 5.05 5.28
CA LEU A 387 -1.55 4.49 6.63
C LEU A 387 -2.90 4.84 7.28
N PHE A 388 -3.37 3.92 8.12
CA PHE A 388 -4.56 4.14 8.93
C PHE A 388 -4.27 5.14 10.05
N GLY A 389 -5.21 6.07 10.28
CA GLY A 389 -5.06 7.16 11.24
C GLY A 389 -4.15 8.31 10.77
N MET A 390 -3.82 8.39 9.47
CA MET A 390 -3.00 9.48 8.92
C MET A 390 -3.66 10.10 7.70
N ALA A 391 -3.60 11.44 7.64
CA ALA A 391 -4.05 12.25 6.50
C ALA A 391 -5.41 11.80 5.93
N ASP A 392 -6.42 11.73 6.80
CA ASP A 392 -7.75 11.25 6.42
C ASP A 392 -8.35 12.08 5.28
N GLU A 393 -8.04 13.37 5.19
CA GLU A 393 -8.44 14.27 4.11
C GLU A 393 -7.91 13.81 2.75
N LEU A 394 -6.63 13.45 2.68
CA LEU A 394 -6.02 12.93 1.45
C LEU A 394 -6.54 11.53 1.12
N SER A 395 -6.86 10.77 2.15
CA SER A 395 -7.42 9.43 1.98
C SER A 395 -8.85 9.47 1.45
N CYS A 396 -9.67 10.38 1.97
CA CYS A 396 -11.00 10.63 1.45
C CYS A 396 -10.96 11.23 0.04
N GLU A 397 -9.99 12.12 -0.25
CA GLU A 397 -9.80 12.64 -1.61
C GLU A 397 -9.44 11.53 -2.61
N LEU A 398 -8.57 10.59 -2.21
CA LEU A 398 -8.24 9.43 -3.04
C LEU A 398 -9.48 8.57 -3.36
N LEU A 399 -10.39 8.38 -2.38
CA LEU A 399 -11.67 7.70 -2.59
C LEU A 399 -12.60 8.47 -3.53
N ASP A 400 -12.72 9.79 -3.36
CA ASP A 400 -13.54 10.62 -4.25
C ASP A 400 -13.00 10.63 -5.68
N ASN A 401 -11.68 10.64 -5.85
CA ASN A 401 -11.03 10.54 -7.16
C ASN A 401 -11.31 9.20 -7.82
N TYR A 402 -11.26 8.10 -7.05
CA TYR A 402 -11.64 6.77 -7.53
C TYR A 402 -13.10 6.73 -7.98
N ASP A 403 -14.03 7.18 -7.14
CA ASP A 403 -15.47 7.18 -7.45
C ASP A 403 -15.78 8.05 -8.68
N THR A 404 -15.10 9.18 -8.82
CA THR A 404 -15.22 10.05 -10.01
C THR A 404 -14.74 9.33 -11.27
N CYS A 405 -13.62 8.60 -11.20
CA CYS A 405 -13.12 7.83 -12.33
C CYS A 405 -14.03 6.64 -12.67
N VAL A 406 -14.65 6.00 -11.68
CA VAL A 406 -15.59 4.89 -11.90
C VAL A 406 -16.87 5.38 -12.58
N ALA A 407 -17.32 6.60 -12.27
CA ALA A 407 -18.46 7.23 -12.91
C ALA A 407 -18.17 7.70 -14.35
N ASP A 408 -16.90 7.87 -14.71
CA ASP A 408 -16.47 8.24 -16.05
C ASP A 408 -16.47 7.01 -16.98
N SER A 409 -17.40 6.98 -17.94
CA SER A 409 -17.57 5.86 -18.88
C SER A 409 -16.36 5.61 -19.80
N GLY A 410 -15.35 6.49 -19.82
CA GLY A 410 -14.15 6.35 -20.64
C GLY A 410 -13.09 5.38 -20.10
N LEU A 411 -13.14 5.01 -18.82
CA LEU A 411 -12.12 4.15 -18.19
C LEU A 411 -12.66 2.76 -17.85
N LYS A 412 -11.89 1.72 -18.19
CA LYS A 412 -12.15 0.37 -17.67
C LYS A 412 -11.89 0.38 -16.16
N ARG A 413 -12.82 -0.16 -15.38
CA ARG A 413 -12.73 -0.19 -13.91
C ARG A 413 -11.41 -0.76 -13.38
N ASP A 414 -10.89 -1.80 -14.03
CA ASP A 414 -9.62 -2.43 -13.64
C ASP A 414 -8.39 -1.57 -13.90
N ALA A 415 -8.51 -0.54 -14.75
CA ALA A 415 -7.44 0.41 -15.06
C ALA A 415 -7.48 1.65 -14.15
N ILE A 416 -8.44 1.76 -13.22
CA ILE A 416 -8.51 2.88 -12.29
C ILE A 416 -7.62 2.59 -11.08
N PRO A 417 -6.72 3.50 -10.68
CA PRO A 417 -5.90 3.30 -9.50
C PRO A 417 -6.73 3.04 -8.24
N LYS A 418 -6.56 1.85 -7.66
CA LYS A 418 -7.38 1.39 -6.52
C LYS A 418 -6.83 1.97 -5.21
N PRO A 419 -7.68 2.58 -4.36
CA PRO A 419 -7.30 3.03 -3.02
C PRO A 419 -7.27 1.89 -2.01
N PHE A 420 -6.16 1.78 -1.27
CA PHE A 420 -5.96 0.83 -0.18
C PHE A 420 -5.62 1.53 1.13
N LYS A 421 -5.81 0.81 2.24
CA LYS A 421 -5.41 1.29 3.56
C LYS A 421 -4.54 0.28 4.30
N TYR A 422 -3.41 0.75 4.80
CA TYR A 422 -2.44 -0.04 5.55
C TYR A 422 -2.79 -0.06 7.04
N LEU A 423 -2.87 -1.27 7.58
CA LEU A 423 -3.44 -1.62 8.86
C LEU A 423 -2.48 -2.56 9.61
N PRO A 424 -1.61 -2.02 10.48
CA PRO A 424 -0.80 -2.87 11.35
C PRO A 424 -1.65 -3.42 12.50
N TRP A 425 -1.30 -4.62 12.95
CA TRP A 425 -1.93 -5.28 14.07
C TRP A 425 -0.91 -6.11 14.86
N GLY A 426 -1.21 -6.35 16.13
CA GLY A 426 -0.33 -7.03 17.08
C GLY A 426 -0.60 -6.55 18.49
N SER A 427 0.13 -7.02 19.49
CA SER A 427 0.02 -6.46 20.84
C SER A 427 0.42 -4.98 20.88
N VAL A 428 0.08 -4.27 21.95
CA VAL A 428 0.52 -2.87 22.10
C VAL A 428 2.04 -2.82 22.08
N SER A 429 2.72 -3.76 22.75
CA SER A 429 4.18 -3.82 22.77
C SER A 429 4.77 -4.06 21.39
N GLU A 430 4.20 -4.98 20.60
CA GLU A 430 4.65 -5.26 19.23
C GLU A 430 4.49 -4.04 18.32
N CYS A 431 3.42 -3.27 18.51
CA CYS A 431 3.16 -2.07 17.72
C CYS A 431 3.98 -0.83 18.16
N MET A 432 4.67 -0.85 19.31
CA MET A 432 5.34 0.35 19.83
C MET A 432 6.40 0.93 18.89
N GLY A 433 7.17 0.08 18.20
CA GLY A 433 8.16 0.52 17.20
C GLY A 433 7.49 1.26 16.03
N TYR A 434 6.37 0.72 15.53
CA TYR A 434 5.54 1.37 14.52
C TYR A 434 4.97 2.70 15.03
N LEU A 435 4.35 2.72 16.21
CA LEU A 435 3.72 3.92 16.79
C LEU A 435 4.73 5.05 17.03
N HIS A 436 5.94 4.72 17.50
CA HIS A 436 7.02 5.69 17.63
C HIS A 436 7.36 6.33 16.29
N ARG A 437 7.51 5.55 15.22
CA ARG A 437 7.79 6.09 13.87
C ARG A 437 6.65 6.97 13.34
N ARG A 438 5.39 6.62 13.62
CA ARG A 438 4.23 7.47 13.28
C ARG A 438 4.24 8.79 14.04
N ALA A 439 4.65 8.76 15.30
CA ALA A 439 4.80 9.94 16.12
C ALA A 439 5.90 10.89 15.59
N VAL A 440 7.03 10.33 15.16
CA VAL A 440 8.13 11.09 14.53
C VAL A 440 7.70 11.70 13.19
N GLU A 441 7.03 10.92 12.33
CA GLU A 441 6.56 11.36 11.01
C GLU A 441 5.57 12.52 11.11
N ASN A 442 4.56 12.42 11.98
CA ASN A 442 3.56 13.48 12.17
C ASN A 442 4.17 14.76 12.78
N LYS A 443 5.24 14.64 13.58
CA LYS A 443 5.99 15.80 14.05
C LYS A 443 6.76 16.48 12.91
N GLY A 444 7.31 15.72 11.96
CA GLY A 444 8.03 16.25 10.80
C GLY A 444 7.12 16.96 9.78
N ALA A 445 5.83 16.65 9.76
CA ALA A 445 4.86 17.13 8.79
C ALA A 445 4.08 18.40 9.21
N VAL A 446 4.64 19.27 10.08
CA VAL A 446 3.92 20.40 10.71
C VAL A 446 3.09 21.25 9.72
N ALA A 447 3.66 21.58 8.56
CA ALA A 447 2.97 22.39 7.53
C ALA A 447 1.78 21.63 6.90
N GLU A 448 1.97 20.35 6.57
CA GLU A 448 0.91 19.48 6.05
C GLU A 448 -0.19 19.27 7.11
N SER A 449 0.21 19.12 8.37
CA SER A 449 -0.70 19.00 9.52
C SER A 449 -1.53 20.26 9.77
N ALA A 450 -1.02 21.45 9.45
CA ALA A 450 -1.79 22.69 9.57
C ALA A 450 -2.94 22.75 8.54
N HIS A 451 -2.68 22.34 7.30
CA HIS A 451 -3.71 22.21 6.27
C HIS A 451 -4.76 21.15 6.67
N MET A 452 -4.31 19.97 7.10
CA MET A 452 -5.16 18.91 7.64
C MET A 452 -6.08 19.41 8.75
N LEU A 453 -5.53 20.12 9.73
CA LEU A 453 -6.30 20.72 10.84
C LEU A 453 -7.36 21.70 10.34
N GLY A 454 -7.02 22.52 9.34
CA GLY A 454 -7.98 23.43 8.70
C GLY A 454 -9.17 22.68 8.10
N SER A 455 -8.91 21.63 7.33
CA SER A 455 -9.94 20.81 6.68
C SER A 455 -10.81 20.06 7.70
N LEU A 456 -10.21 19.46 8.72
CA LEU A 456 -10.94 18.78 9.80
C LEU A 456 -11.83 19.76 10.59
N LYS A 457 -11.33 20.95 10.94
CA LYS A 457 -12.11 22.00 11.62
C LYS A 457 -13.26 22.49 10.77
N SER A 458 -13.03 22.69 9.47
CA SER A 458 -14.05 23.15 8.52
C SER A 458 -15.17 22.13 8.38
N GLU A 459 -14.83 20.84 8.26
CA GLU A 459 -15.84 19.76 8.22
C GLU A 459 -16.60 19.63 9.54
N LEU A 460 -15.93 19.76 10.69
CA LEU A 460 -16.61 19.73 11.99
C LEU A 460 -17.57 20.92 12.14
N ARG A 461 -17.13 22.12 11.74
CA ARG A 461 -17.97 23.32 11.74
C ARG A 461 -19.20 23.14 10.85
N ARG A 462 -19.03 22.60 9.64
CA ARG A 462 -20.13 22.26 8.72
C ARG A 462 -21.14 21.30 9.37
N ARG A 463 -20.67 20.26 10.10
CA ARG A 463 -21.56 19.32 10.80
C ARG A 463 -22.35 19.94 11.94
N VAL A 464 -21.79 20.93 12.63
CA VAL A 464 -22.42 21.58 13.78
C VAL A 464 -23.35 22.72 13.35
N PHE A 465 -22.97 23.49 12.33
CA PHE A 465 -23.64 24.75 11.99
C PHE A 465 -24.34 24.76 10.62
N GLY A 466 -24.15 23.74 9.77
CA GLY A 466 -24.68 23.69 8.40
C GLY A 466 -23.63 24.05 7.36
#